data_AF-A0A0C9LT90-F1
#
_entry.id   AF-A0A0C9LT90-F1
#
_cell.length_a   1.000
_cell.length_b   1.000
_cell.length_c   1.000
_cell.angle_alpha   90.00
_cell.angle_beta   90.00
_cell.angle_gamma   90.00
#
_symmetry.space_group_name_H-M   'P 1'
#
loop_
_entity.id
_entity.type
_entity.pdbx_description
1 polymer ?
#
loop_
_entity_poly.entity_id
_entity_poly.type
_entity_poly.pdbx_seq_one_letter_code
_entity_poly.pdbx_strand_id
1 'polypeptide(L)'
;MAENTSLTSEESGIKQSWNRALKWFDRKWNGERDENTPLLNRERGTVEPPRKTTFRIVTTIVAIVVALVLLGVTVGLWYNKYHGKKSTAPGMTQAEKLMLQSPSTDNLRHYLKTYTSEAHLAGTPNDKKQAEWTRDQFESIELNGTIALMRNGGNFRGLKVRVAEIFGCVGALIFTDPIDDGPLKKDGSLNPAKSYPDGPWRSKSSVQRGSVGYVSLFAGDPLTPGYPATENATRINIDDALGLPKIPSLPLLGWWS
;
A
#
# COMPACT_ATOMS: atom_id res chain seq x y z
N MET A 1 -6.15 -26.87 70.18
CA MET A 1 -5.10 -25.84 70.02
C MET A 1 -3.76 -26.53 69.85
N ALA A 2 -3.38 -26.94 68.63
CA ALA A 2 -2.05 -27.47 68.35
C ALA A 2 -1.84 -27.56 66.82
N GLU A 3 -1.66 -26.42 66.15
CA GLU A 3 -1.19 -26.40 64.77
C GLU A 3 -0.64 -25.00 64.44
N ASN A 4 0.63 -24.73 64.80
CA ASN A 4 1.38 -23.58 64.23
C ASN A 4 2.89 -23.54 64.55
N THR A 5 3.49 -24.60 65.10
CA THR A 5 4.90 -24.60 65.52
C THR A 5 5.89 -25.16 64.50
N SER A 6 5.45 -25.74 63.37
CA SER A 6 6.35 -26.32 62.35
C SER A 6 6.91 -25.30 61.35
N LEU A 7 6.09 -24.31 60.93
CA LEU A 7 6.44 -23.34 59.87
C LEU A 7 7.55 -22.35 60.27
N THR A 8 7.69 -22.02 61.56
CA THR A 8 8.66 -21.04 62.05
C THR A 8 10.11 -21.58 62.09
N SER A 9 10.26 -22.90 62.24
CA SER A 9 11.58 -23.55 62.25
C SER A 9 12.22 -23.60 60.85
N GLU A 10 11.41 -23.85 59.82
CA GLU A 10 11.86 -23.96 58.43
C GLU A 10 12.23 -22.59 57.84
N GLU A 11 11.44 -21.54 58.14
CA GLU A 11 11.80 -20.16 57.79
C GLU A 11 13.12 -19.71 58.41
N SER A 12 13.41 -20.13 59.64
CA SER A 12 14.66 -19.78 60.34
C SER A 12 15.88 -20.44 59.70
N GLY A 13 15.75 -21.70 59.27
CA GLY A 13 16.78 -22.45 58.56
C GLY A 13 17.07 -21.86 57.17
N ILE A 14 16.02 -21.44 56.45
CA ILE A 14 16.14 -20.75 55.16
C ILE A 14 16.83 -19.40 55.34
N LYS A 15 16.45 -18.58 56.32
CA LYS A 15 17.13 -17.29 56.59
C LYS A 15 18.60 -17.46 56.96
N GLN A 16 18.95 -18.53 57.68
CA GLN A 16 20.33 -18.82 58.07
C GLN A 16 21.17 -19.39 56.92
N SER A 17 20.58 -20.18 56.02
CA SER A 17 21.27 -20.64 54.80
C SER A 17 21.49 -19.47 53.83
N TRP A 18 20.51 -18.58 53.68
CA TRP A 18 20.62 -17.33 52.92
C TRP A 18 21.72 -16.41 53.46
N ASN A 19 21.78 -16.20 54.77
CA ASN A 19 22.82 -15.36 55.38
C ASN A 19 24.23 -15.95 55.23
N ARG A 20 24.36 -17.28 55.20
CA ARG A 20 25.64 -17.96 54.90
C ARG A 20 26.02 -17.80 53.43
N ALA A 21 25.07 -17.93 52.52
CA ALA A 21 25.28 -17.70 51.09
C ALA A 21 25.68 -16.25 50.79
N LEU A 22 25.01 -15.27 51.42
CA LEU A 22 25.34 -13.85 51.30
C LEU A 22 26.75 -13.55 51.84
N LYS A 23 27.13 -14.08 53.00
CA LYS A 23 28.49 -13.89 53.55
C LYS A 23 29.57 -14.58 52.71
N TRP A 24 29.27 -15.74 52.14
CA TRP A 24 30.17 -16.42 51.20
C TRP A 24 30.33 -15.61 49.91
N PHE A 25 29.24 -15.08 49.37
CA PHE A 25 29.22 -14.25 48.18
C PHE A 25 30.00 -12.95 48.40
N ASP A 26 29.76 -12.26 49.51
CA ASP A 26 30.46 -11.04 49.88
C ASP A 26 31.96 -11.27 50.00
N ARG A 27 32.39 -12.39 50.60
CA ARG A 27 33.81 -12.76 50.69
C ARG A 27 34.44 -13.03 49.33
N LYS A 28 33.73 -13.71 48.43
CA LYS A 28 34.21 -14.00 47.07
C LYS A 28 34.19 -12.76 46.17
N TRP A 29 33.27 -11.84 46.41
CA TRP A 29 33.14 -10.58 45.68
C TRP A 29 34.19 -9.57 46.17
N ASN A 30 34.19 -9.22 47.45
CA ASN A 30 35.02 -8.16 48.02
C ASN A 30 36.45 -8.57 48.38
N GLY A 31 36.77 -9.88 48.41
CA GLY A 31 38.05 -10.39 48.93
C GLY A 31 38.06 -10.48 50.47
N GLU A 32 39.11 -11.08 51.04
CA GLU A 32 39.30 -11.09 52.50
C GLU A 32 39.83 -9.73 52.98
N ARG A 33 39.47 -9.33 54.21
CA ARG A 33 39.72 -7.97 54.74
C ARG A 33 41.21 -7.57 54.82
N ASP A 34 42.13 -8.53 54.67
CA ASP A 34 43.58 -8.29 54.73
C ASP A 34 44.23 -8.01 53.35
N GLU A 35 43.51 -8.15 52.23
CA GLU A 35 44.11 -8.08 50.87
C GLU A 35 44.05 -6.70 50.20
N ASN A 36 43.49 -5.67 50.85
CA ASN A 36 43.37 -4.31 50.29
C ASN A 36 44.52 -3.36 50.65
N THR A 37 45.54 -3.84 51.37
CA THR A 37 46.71 -3.01 51.70
C THR A 37 47.66 -2.98 50.50
N PRO A 38 47.99 -1.80 49.93
CA PRO A 38 48.99 -1.73 48.87
C PRO A 38 50.35 -2.15 49.45
N LEU A 39 50.90 -3.26 48.97
CA LEU A 39 52.23 -3.70 49.38
C LEU A 39 53.28 -2.84 48.66
N LEU A 40 54.16 -2.21 49.44
CA LEU A 40 55.32 -1.49 48.92
C LEU A 40 56.35 -2.51 48.44
N ASN A 41 56.59 -2.54 47.12
CA ASN A 41 57.63 -3.40 46.55
C ASN A 41 59.01 -2.81 46.87
N ARG A 42 59.74 -3.44 47.81
CA ARG A 42 60.98 -2.93 48.40
C ARG A 42 62.12 -2.76 47.39
N GLU A 43 62.05 -3.42 46.24
CA GLU A 43 63.06 -3.31 45.18
C GLU A 43 62.77 -2.19 44.17
N ARG A 44 61.50 -1.78 44.01
CA ARG A 44 61.05 -0.86 42.94
C ARG A 44 60.41 0.43 43.43
N GLY A 45 60.22 0.61 44.73
CA GLY A 45 59.75 1.86 45.34
C GLY A 45 58.39 2.37 44.86
N THR A 46 57.57 1.49 44.25
CA THR A 46 56.28 1.85 43.65
C THR A 46 55.15 1.06 44.31
N VAL A 47 53.97 1.70 44.37
CA VAL A 47 52.75 1.13 44.94
C VAL A 47 52.13 0.18 43.91
N GLU A 48 52.05 -1.12 44.22
CA GLU A 48 51.30 -2.06 43.37
C GLU A 48 49.78 -1.85 43.59
N PRO A 49 48.98 -1.73 42.51
CA PRO A 49 47.53 -1.62 42.66
C PRO A 49 46.94 -2.91 43.23
N PRO A 50 45.88 -2.83 44.06
CA PRO A 50 45.27 -4.00 44.69
C PRO A 50 44.82 -5.01 43.63
N ARG A 51 45.19 -6.29 43.81
CA ARG A 51 44.82 -7.37 42.88
C ARG A 51 43.29 -7.53 42.89
N LYS A 52 42.63 -7.16 41.80
CA LYS A 52 41.20 -7.39 41.62
C LYS A 52 40.94 -8.91 41.65
N THR A 53 40.00 -9.37 42.47
CA THR A 53 39.65 -10.79 42.56
C THR A 53 39.20 -11.30 41.19
N THR A 54 39.79 -12.41 40.72
CA THR A 54 39.51 -13.01 39.40
C THR A 54 38.02 -13.31 39.22
N PHE A 55 37.33 -13.63 40.33
CA PHE A 55 35.88 -13.84 40.39
C PHE A 55 35.06 -12.60 39.97
N ARG A 56 35.47 -11.39 40.39
CA ARG A 56 34.80 -10.14 39.98
C ARG A 56 34.91 -9.90 38.49
N ILE A 57 36.10 -10.08 37.94
CA ILE A 57 36.34 -9.84 36.51
C ILE A 57 35.48 -10.81 35.67
N VAL A 58 35.49 -12.09 36.01
CA VAL A 58 34.72 -13.12 35.28
C VAL A 58 33.22 -12.85 35.37
N THR A 59 32.69 -12.54 36.57
CA THR A 59 31.26 -12.26 36.76
C THR A 59 30.83 -10.98 36.05
N THR A 60 31.65 -9.93 36.02
CA THR A 60 31.35 -8.72 35.26
C THR A 60 31.36 -8.95 33.75
N ILE A 61 32.28 -9.77 33.23
CA ILE A 61 32.33 -10.10 31.81
C ILE A 61 31.09 -10.92 31.43
N VAL A 62 30.73 -11.92 32.24
CA VAL A 62 29.54 -12.74 32.02
C VAL A 62 28.27 -11.87 32.03
N ALA A 63 28.15 -10.92 32.98
CA ALA A 63 27.02 -10.01 33.03
C ALA A 63 26.91 -9.12 31.78
N ILE A 64 28.04 -8.60 31.27
CA ILE A 64 28.08 -7.80 30.04
C ILE A 64 27.66 -8.65 28.84
N VAL A 65 28.15 -9.88 28.72
CA VAL A 65 27.78 -10.79 27.62
C VAL A 65 26.28 -11.09 27.66
N VAL A 66 25.72 -11.38 28.84
CA VAL A 66 24.28 -11.61 29.00
C VAL A 66 23.47 -10.37 28.61
N ALA A 67 23.91 -9.17 29.01
CA ALA A 67 23.25 -7.93 28.63
C ALA A 67 23.26 -7.70 27.10
N LEU A 68 24.37 -7.99 26.43
CA LEU A 68 24.48 -7.88 24.97
C LEU A 68 23.57 -8.89 24.24
N VAL A 69 23.46 -10.12 24.75
CA VAL A 69 22.54 -11.13 24.19
C VAL A 69 21.09 -10.68 24.35
N LEU A 70 20.70 -10.18 25.52
CA LEU A 70 19.35 -9.65 25.76
C LEU A 70 19.04 -8.45 24.86
N LEU A 71 20.02 -7.57 24.64
CA LEU A 71 19.88 -6.45 23.71
C LEU A 71 19.72 -6.92 22.26
N GLY A 72 20.49 -7.93 21.83
CA GLY A 72 20.34 -8.55 20.51
C GLY A 72 18.96 -9.19 20.30
N VAL A 73 18.43 -9.89 21.30
CA VAL A 73 17.09 -10.51 21.25
C VAL A 73 16.00 -9.45 21.19
N THR A 74 16.08 -8.40 22.01
CA THR A 74 15.09 -7.32 22.02
C THR A 74 15.08 -6.54 20.69
N VAL A 75 16.26 -6.25 20.12
CA VAL A 75 16.39 -5.63 18.79
C VAL A 75 15.88 -6.56 17.69
N GLY A 76 16.16 -7.86 17.74
CA GLY A 76 15.65 -8.84 16.78
C GLY A 76 14.13 -8.96 16.79
N LEU A 77 13.52 -8.98 17.98
CA LEU A 77 12.07 -8.99 18.13
C LEU A 77 11.43 -7.68 17.65
N TRP A 78 12.06 -6.53 17.92
CA TRP A 78 11.63 -5.23 17.41
C TRP A 78 11.73 -5.16 15.88
N TYR A 79 12.85 -5.59 15.31
CA TYR A 79 13.06 -5.62 13.86
C TYR A 79 12.03 -6.49 13.16
N ASN A 80 11.76 -7.69 13.68
CA ASN A 80 10.74 -8.58 13.12
C ASN A 80 9.32 -7.96 13.23
N LYS A 81 9.01 -7.25 14.33
CA LYS A 81 7.72 -6.58 14.51
C LYS A 81 7.49 -5.43 13.53
N TYR A 82 8.54 -4.66 13.20
CA TYR A 82 8.42 -3.48 12.34
C TYR A 82 8.69 -3.76 10.86
N HIS A 83 9.57 -4.72 10.53
CA HIS A 83 9.95 -5.05 9.15
C HIS A 83 9.43 -6.42 8.66
N GLY A 84 8.78 -7.20 9.53
CA GLY A 84 8.18 -8.50 9.16
C GLY A 84 6.92 -8.41 8.31
N LYS A 85 6.39 -7.20 8.05
CA LYS A 85 5.36 -7.00 7.03
C LYS A 85 6.02 -7.00 5.65
N LYS A 86 6.23 -8.20 5.09
CA LYS A 86 6.33 -8.31 3.63
C LYS A 86 5.02 -7.75 3.08
N SER A 87 5.07 -6.68 2.29
CA SER A 87 3.94 -6.28 1.46
C SER A 87 3.59 -7.46 0.56
N THR A 88 2.62 -8.27 1.00
CA THR A 88 1.85 -9.10 0.09
C THR A 88 1.27 -8.14 -0.94
N ALA A 89 1.58 -8.36 -2.22
CA ALA A 89 0.93 -7.65 -3.31
C ALA A 89 -0.57 -7.57 -3.00
N PRO A 90 -1.23 -6.40 -3.12
CA PRO A 90 -2.65 -6.30 -2.84
C PRO A 90 -3.36 -7.41 -3.62
N GLY A 91 -4.10 -8.26 -2.90
CA GLY A 91 -4.85 -9.34 -3.51
C GLY A 91 -5.69 -8.75 -4.63
N MET A 92 -5.62 -9.38 -5.81
CA MET A 92 -6.25 -8.93 -7.05
C MET A 92 -7.64 -8.35 -6.78
N THR A 93 -7.80 -7.06 -7.10
CA THR A 93 -9.02 -6.31 -6.82
C THR A 93 -10.23 -7.01 -7.43
N GLN A 94 -11.42 -6.82 -6.85
CA GLN A 94 -12.63 -7.44 -7.37
C GLN A 94 -12.87 -7.10 -8.86
N ALA A 95 -12.51 -5.88 -9.26
CA ALA A 95 -12.52 -5.44 -10.66
C ALA A 95 -11.52 -6.21 -11.53
N GLU A 96 -10.30 -6.46 -11.06
CA GLU A 96 -9.31 -7.26 -11.77
C GLU A 96 -9.72 -8.73 -11.91
N LYS A 97 -10.36 -9.32 -10.88
CA LYS A 97 -10.92 -10.68 -10.96
C LYS A 97 -12.08 -10.76 -11.95
N LEU A 98 -12.98 -9.78 -11.92
CA LEU A 98 -14.07 -9.65 -12.90
C LEU A 98 -13.52 -9.46 -14.31
N MET A 99 -12.47 -8.64 -14.49
CA MET A 99 -11.86 -8.41 -15.79
C MET A 99 -11.14 -9.65 -16.33
N LEU A 100 -10.49 -10.45 -15.47
CA LEU A 100 -9.92 -11.74 -15.87
C LEU A 100 -10.96 -12.83 -16.14
N GLN A 101 -12.12 -12.76 -15.50
CA GLN A 101 -13.23 -13.69 -15.71
C GLN A 101 -14.14 -13.29 -16.88
N SER A 102 -14.12 -12.02 -17.28
CA SER A 102 -14.94 -11.47 -18.36
C SER A 102 -14.64 -12.04 -19.76
N PRO A 103 -13.38 -12.32 -20.17
CA PRO A 103 -13.13 -13.02 -21.44
C PRO A 103 -13.47 -14.51 -21.30
N SER A 104 -14.73 -14.85 -21.58
CA SER A 104 -15.11 -16.24 -21.80
C SER A 104 -14.47 -16.75 -23.10
N THR A 105 -13.68 -17.83 -22.99
CA THR A 105 -13.07 -18.50 -24.15
C THR A 105 -14.11 -18.98 -25.15
N ASP A 106 -15.33 -19.27 -24.67
CA ASP A 106 -16.42 -19.74 -25.51
C ASP A 106 -17.00 -18.60 -26.35
N ASN A 107 -17.19 -17.42 -25.74
CA ASN A 107 -17.65 -16.23 -26.47
C ASN A 107 -16.60 -15.75 -27.47
N LEU A 108 -15.32 -15.75 -27.09
CA LEU A 108 -14.23 -15.37 -28.00
C LEU A 108 -14.12 -16.32 -29.19
N ARG A 109 -14.19 -17.63 -28.97
CA ARG A 109 -14.17 -18.62 -30.05
C ARG A 109 -15.42 -18.48 -30.93
N HIS A 110 -16.58 -18.23 -30.34
CA HIS A 110 -17.82 -17.99 -31.07
C HIS A 110 -17.72 -16.74 -31.96
N TYR A 111 -17.34 -15.59 -31.40
CA TYR A 111 -17.16 -14.34 -32.14
C TYR A 111 -16.12 -14.47 -33.24
N LEU A 112 -14.95 -15.07 -32.94
CA LEU A 112 -13.91 -15.29 -33.94
C LEU A 112 -14.40 -16.19 -35.07
N LYS A 113 -15.13 -17.27 -34.76
CA LYS A 113 -15.72 -18.15 -35.78
C LYS A 113 -16.74 -17.40 -36.64
N THR A 114 -17.58 -16.57 -36.04
CA THR A 114 -18.55 -15.75 -36.78
C THR A 114 -17.84 -14.76 -37.70
N TYR A 115 -16.85 -14.02 -37.18
CA TYR A 115 -16.07 -13.05 -37.96
C TYR A 115 -15.24 -13.66 -39.09
N THR A 116 -14.79 -14.91 -38.95
CA THR A 116 -13.95 -15.58 -39.96
C THR A 116 -14.72 -16.52 -40.89
N SER A 117 -16.03 -16.64 -40.70
CA SER A 117 -16.86 -17.58 -41.48
C SER A 117 -17.12 -17.14 -42.92
N GLU A 118 -17.14 -15.84 -43.18
CA GLU A 118 -17.38 -15.25 -44.51
C GLU A 118 -16.25 -14.27 -44.87
N ALA A 119 -15.86 -14.19 -46.14
CA ALA A 119 -14.94 -13.16 -46.60
C ALA A 119 -15.64 -11.79 -46.60
N HIS A 120 -15.04 -10.81 -45.90
CA HIS A 120 -15.65 -9.51 -45.62
C HIS A 120 -14.73 -8.34 -46.06
N LEU A 121 -14.37 -8.31 -47.35
CA LEU A 121 -13.55 -7.22 -47.90
C LEU A 121 -14.31 -5.88 -47.81
N ALA A 122 -13.61 -4.80 -47.46
CA ALA A 122 -14.19 -3.48 -47.25
C ALA A 122 -15.07 -3.04 -48.43
N GLY A 123 -16.29 -2.57 -48.14
CA GLY A 123 -17.24 -2.09 -49.15
C GLY A 123 -18.04 -3.18 -49.87
N THR A 124 -17.86 -4.45 -49.52
CA THR A 124 -18.72 -5.55 -50.00
C THR A 124 -20.01 -5.66 -49.18
N PRO A 125 -21.07 -6.32 -49.68
CA PRO A 125 -22.28 -6.59 -48.90
C PRO A 125 -22.02 -7.38 -47.62
N ASN A 126 -21.03 -8.27 -47.62
CA ASN A 126 -20.65 -9.05 -46.43
C ASN A 126 -20.01 -8.19 -45.34
N ASP A 127 -19.21 -7.20 -45.72
CA ASP A 127 -18.63 -6.22 -44.79
C ASP A 127 -19.74 -5.43 -44.07
N LYS A 128 -20.76 -5.00 -44.81
CA LYS A 128 -21.96 -4.37 -44.22
C LYS A 128 -22.68 -5.31 -43.25
N LYS A 129 -22.94 -6.56 -43.64
CA LYS A 129 -23.62 -7.56 -42.80
C LYS A 129 -22.85 -7.82 -41.49
N GLN A 130 -21.53 -7.85 -41.55
CA GLN A 130 -20.66 -8.01 -40.38
C GLN A 130 -20.67 -6.78 -39.46
N ALA A 131 -20.69 -5.58 -40.04
CA ALA A 131 -20.84 -4.34 -39.28
C ALA A 131 -22.20 -4.28 -38.56
N GLU A 132 -23.29 -4.65 -39.26
CA GLU A 132 -24.63 -4.75 -38.68
C GLU A 132 -24.68 -5.79 -37.55
N TRP A 133 -24.13 -6.98 -37.76
CA TRP A 133 -24.06 -8.01 -36.71
C TRP A 133 -23.27 -7.52 -35.49
N THR A 134 -22.15 -6.83 -35.70
CA THR A 134 -21.34 -6.26 -34.61
C THR A 134 -22.10 -5.19 -33.83
N ARG A 135 -22.83 -4.31 -34.53
CA ARG A 135 -23.73 -3.34 -33.91
C ARG A 135 -24.77 -4.07 -33.05
N ASP A 136 -25.43 -5.09 -33.60
CA ASP A 136 -26.47 -5.83 -32.89
C ASP A 136 -25.92 -6.54 -31.64
N GLN A 137 -24.69 -7.07 -31.70
CA GLN A 137 -24.01 -7.59 -30.52
C GLN A 137 -23.77 -6.49 -29.48
N PHE A 138 -23.29 -5.31 -29.87
CA PHE A 138 -23.11 -4.21 -28.93
C PHE A 138 -24.41 -3.69 -28.34
N GLU A 139 -25.50 -3.65 -29.11
CA GLU A 139 -26.83 -3.30 -28.62
C GLU A 139 -27.40 -4.37 -27.67
N SER A 140 -27.02 -5.63 -27.85
CA SER A 140 -27.43 -6.73 -26.97
C SER A 140 -26.72 -6.77 -25.61
N ILE A 141 -25.65 -6.00 -25.44
CA ILE A 141 -24.93 -5.93 -24.17
C ILE A 141 -25.70 -5.04 -23.19
N GLU A 142 -26.18 -5.64 -22.10
CA GLU A 142 -26.80 -4.90 -21.02
C GLU A 142 -25.74 -4.17 -20.19
N LEU A 143 -25.82 -2.83 -20.18
CA LEU A 143 -24.90 -1.96 -19.43
C LEU A 143 -25.49 -1.51 -18.08
N ASN A 144 -26.78 -1.76 -17.86
CA ASN A 144 -27.47 -1.36 -16.65
C ASN A 144 -26.85 -2.03 -15.41
N GLY A 145 -26.57 -1.26 -14.37
CA GLY A 145 -25.94 -1.77 -13.15
C GLY A 145 -24.42 -1.99 -13.24
N THR A 146 -23.79 -1.73 -14.39
CA THR A 146 -22.35 -1.97 -14.60
C THR A 146 -21.48 -0.73 -14.32
N ILE A 147 -20.16 -0.92 -14.26
CA ILE A 147 -19.19 0.17 -14.17
C ILE A 147 -18.49 0.32 -15.53
N ALA A 148 -18.60 1.49 -16.14
CA ALA A 148 -18.00 1.76 -17.45
C ALA A 148 -16.51 2.11 -17.33
N LEU A 149 -15.63 1.32 -17.92
CA LEU A 149 -14.21 1.65 -18.06
C LEU A 149 -13.95 2.30 -19.43
N MET A 150 -13.42 3.53 -19.43
CA MET A 150 -13.32 4.34 -20.64
C MET A 150 -11.93 4.97 -20.77
N ARG A 151 -11.41 4.97 -22.00
CA ARG A 151 -10.16 5.65 -22.33
C ARG A 151 -10.37 7.17 -22.39
N ASN A 152 -9.44 7.94 -21.85
CA ASN A 152 -9.30 9.37 -22.13
C ASN A 152 -9.03 9.60 -23.62
N GLY A 153 -9.34 10.79 -24.13
CA GLY A 153 -9.17 11.14 -25.54
C GLY A 153 -10.43 10.97 -26.39
N GLY A 154 -10.38 11.52 -27.60
CA GLY A 154 -11.51 11.64 -28.53
C GLY A 154 -12.51 12.71 -28.09
N ASN A 155 -13.42 12.34 -27.19
CA ASN A 155 -14.49 13.20 -26.70
C ASN A 155 -14.22 13.75 -25.29
N PHE A 156 -14.89 14.86 -24.96
CA PHE A 156 -14.85 15.43 -23.61
C PHE A 156 -15.32 14.41 -22.55
N ARG A 157 -14.58 14.32 -21.44
CA ARG A 157 -14.81 13.30 -20.40
C ARG A 157 -16.21 13.33 -19.78
N GLY A 158 -16.81 14.52 -19.61
CA GLY A 158 -18.17 14.64 -19.10
C GLY A 158 -19.22 13.99 -20.00
N LEU A 159 -19.03 14.03 -21.32
CA LEU A 159 -19.92 13.32 -22.26
C LEU A 159 -19.83 11.81 -22.10
N LYS A 160 -18.62 11.28 -21.83
CA LYS A 160 -18.42 9.85 -21.58
C LYS A 160 -19.18 9.40 -20.33
N VAL A 161 -19.08 10.16 -19.23
CA VAL A 161 -19.84 9.89 -17.99
C VAL A 161 -21.34 10.01 -18.23
N ARG A 162 -21.79 11.01 -18.98
CA ARG A 162 -23.22 11.18 -19.34
C ARG A 162 -23.75 9.98 -20.12
N VAL A 163 -23.01 9.51 -21.12
CA VAL A 163 -23.41 8.36 -21.92
C VAL A 163 -23.50 7.11 -21.03
N ALA A 164 -22.52 6.89 -20.15
CA ALA A 164 -22.57 5.80 -19.18
C ALA A 164 -23.83 5.89 -18.29
N GLU A 165 -24.18 7.09 -17.82
CA GLU A 165 -25.41 7.31 -17.04
C GLU A 165 -26.68 7.00 -17.84
N ILE A 166 -26.78 7.46 -19.10
CA ILE A 166 -27.94 7.19 -19.97
C ILE A 166 -28.15 5.69 -20.20
N PHE A 167 -27.05 4.94 -20.32
CA PHE A 167 -27.08 3.49 -20.49
C PHE A 167 -27.22 2.71 -19.16
N GLY A 168 -27.43 3.40 -18.03
CA GLY A 168 -27.72 2.79 -16.74
C GLY A 168 -26.50 2.28 -15.97
N CYS A 169 -25.29 2.68 -16.35
CA CYS A 169 -24.09 2.36 -15.57
C CYS A 169 -24.17 3.04 -14.20
N VAL A 170 -23.72 2.35 -13.15
CA VAL A 170 -23.70 2.88 -11.77
C VAL A 170 -22.41 3.65 -11.44
N GLY A 171 -21.45 3.67 -12.35
CA GLY A 171 -20.20 4.40 -12.18
C GLY A 171 -19.34 4.41 -13.44
N ALA A 172 -18.36 5.32 -13.46
CA ALA A 172 -17.44 5.49 -14.58
C ALA A 172 -15.97 5.55 -14.11
N LEU A 173 -15.12 4.77 -14.76
CA LEU A 173 -13.67 4.80 -14.59
C LEU A 173 -13.03 5.32 -15.86
N ILE A 174 -12.14 6.31 -15.74
CA ILE A 174 -11.50 6.92 -16.90
C ILE A 174 -9.98 6.79 -16.79
N PHE A 175 -9.34 6.10 -17.74
CA PHE A 175 -7.90 5.87 -17.72
C PHE A 175 -7.20 6.56 -18.89
N THR A 176 -5.91 6.82 -18.76
CA THR A 176 -5.09 7.38 -19.84
C THR A 176 -4.23 6.30 -20.47
N ASP A 177 -4.45 6.06 -21.76
CA ASP A 177 -3.70 5.06 -22.52
C ASP A 177 -2.35 5.62 -23.01
N PRO A 178 -1.26 4.86 -22.89
CA PRO A 178 0.06 5.29 -23.35
C PRO A 178 0.15 5.51 -24.86
N ILE A 179 -0.78 4.95 -25.63
CA ILE A 179 -0.86 5.26 -27.06
C ILE A 179 -1.22 6.74 -27.30
N ASP A 180 -2.05 7.32 -26.44
CA ASP A 180 -2.50 8.70 -26.57
C ASP A 180 -1.49 9.66 -25.94
N ASP A 181 -1.00 9.33 -24.74
CA ASP A 181 -0.17 10.24 -23.97
C ASP A 181 0.88 9.51 -23.12
N GLY A 182 1.64 8.66 -23.80
CA GLY A 182 2.79 7.96 -23.27
C GLY A 182 3.91 7.76 -24.28
N PRO A 183 5.03 7.17 -23.83
CA PRO A 183 6.24 7.05 -24.64
C PRO A 183 6.15 5.96 -25.73
N LEU A 184 5.00 5.30 -25.92
CA LEU A 184 4.86 4.20 -26.88
C LEU A 184 4.88 4.70 -28.34
N LYS A 185 5.66 4.02 -29.19
CA LYS A 185 5.68 4.20 -30.66
C LYS A 185 5.88 5.66 -31.10
N LYS A 186 6.83 6.36 -30.46
CA LYS A 186 7.19 7.76 -30.74
C LYS A 186 8.53 7.89 -31.49
N ASP A 187 8.92 6.87 -32.25
CA ASP A 187 10.16 6.83 -33.04
C ASP A 187 10.27 7.96 -34.09
N GLY A 188 9.15 8.61 -34.44
CA GLY A 188 9.10 9.82 -35.28
C GLY A 188 8.81 11.14 -34.55
N SER A 189 8.76 11.17 -33.21
CA SER A 189 8.45 12.40 -32.47
C SER A 189 9.71 13.20 -32.14
N LEU A 190 9.63 14.55 -32.17
CA LEU A 190 10.72 15.45 -31.74
C LEU A 190 11.16 15.25 -30.28
N ASN A 191 10.34 14.53 -29.51
CA ASN A 191 10.54 14.31 -28.09
C ASN A 191 11.13 12.93 -27.80
N PRO A 192 12.02 12.80 -26.81
CA PRO A 192 12.51 11.50 -26.37
C PRO A 192 11.33 10.63 -25.91
N ALA A 193 11.36 9.35 -26.27
CA ALA A 193 10.36 8.35 -25.84
C ALA A 193 10.56 7.96 -24.36
N LYS A 194 10.58 8.96 -23.47
CA LYS A 194 10.72 8.80 -22.02
C LYS A 194 9.61 9.55 -21.29
N SER A 195 9.12 8.95 -20.23
CA SER A 195 8.17 9.60 -19.31
C SER A 195 8.88 10.62 -18.42
N TYR A 196 8.13 11.60 -17.93
CA TYR A 196 8.59 12.55 -16.92
C TYR A 196 9.13 11.81 -15.68
N PRO A 197 10.28 12.22 -15.10
CA PRO A 197 11.01 13.46 -15.37
C PRO A 197 11.99 13.43 -16.56
N ASP A 198 12.34 12.24 -17.07
CA ASP A 198 13.40 12.06 -18.08
C ASP A 198 12.96 12.40 -19.51
N GLY A 199 11.68 12.73 -19.69
CA GLY A 199 11.11 13.17 -20.95
C GLY A 199 9.74 13.84 -20.76
N PRO A 200 9.13 14.31 -21.83
CA PRO A 200 7.91 15.11 -21.75
C PRO A 200 6.62 14.28 -21.66
N TRP A 201 6.69 12.95 -21.83
CA TRP A 201 5.51 12.08 -21.79
C TRP A 201 5.01 11.86 -20.36
N ARG A 202 3.74 11.52 -20.20
CA ARG A 202 3.15 11.30 -18.86
C ARG A 202 3.90 10.23 -18.07
N SER A 203 4.08 10.48 -16.77
CA SER A 203 4.58 9.49 -15.82
C SER A 203 3.53 8.40 -15.56
N LYS A 204 3.98 7.16 -15.35
CA LYS A 204 3.11 6.00 -15.09
C LYS A 204 2.17 6.24 -13.90
N SER A 205 2.65 6.92 -12.86
CA SER A 205 1.87 7.19 -11.63
C SER A 205 1.01 8.46 -11.71
N SER A 206 0.90 9.10 -12.87
CA SER A 206 0.13 10.34 -13.02
C SER A 206 -1.33 10.05 -13.36
N VAL A 207 -2.23 10.87 -12.81
CA VAL A 207 -3.67 10.81 -13.07
C VAL A 207 -4.11 12.10 -13.76
N GLN A 208 -4.89 11.99 -14.84
CA GLN A 208 -5.49 13.16 -15.47
C GLN A 208 -6.73 13.61 -14.69
N ARG A 209 -6.62 14.72 -13.98
CA ARG A 209 -7.78 15.41 -13.36
C ARG A 209 -8.53 16.24 -14.40
N GLY A 210 -9.80 16.52 -14.13
CA GLY A 210 -10.61 17.44 -14.93
C GLY A 210 -12.08 17.36 -14.56
N SER A 211 -12.84 18.41 -14.88
CA SER A 211 -14.29 18.41 -14.67
C SER A 211 -14.98 17.38 -15.57
N VAL A 212 -15.97 16.70 -15.00
CA VAL A 212 -16.91 15.80 -15.67
C VAL A 212 -18.31 16.40 -15.80
N GLY A 213 -18.48 17.68 -15.44
CA GLY A 213 -19.74 18.39 -15.61
C GLY A 213 -20.21 18.36 -17.06
N TYR A 214 -21.52 18.34 -17.27
CA TYR A 214 -22.13 18.26 -18.59
C TYR A 214 -22.12 19.63 -19.27
N VAL A 215 -20.93 20.12 -19.58
CA VAL A 215 -20.68 21.40 -20.27
C VAL A 215 -21.40 21.50 -21.62
N SER A 216 -21.76 20.37 -22.21
CA SER A 216 -22.57 20.29 -23.43
C SER A 216 -24.04 20.69 -23.23
N LEU A 217 -24.55 20.55 -22.00
CA LEU A 217 -25.91 20.92 -21.62
C LEU A 217 -25.95 22.32 -21.04
N PHE A 218 -24.99 22.62 -20.18
CA PHE A 218 -24.93 23.89 -19.48
C PHE A 218 -23.49 24.24 -19.13
N ALA A 219 -23.08 25.48 -19.42
CA ALA A 219 -21.75 25.99 -19.10
C ALA A 219 -21.84 27.05 -18.00
N GLY A 220 -20.94 26.99 -17.02
CA GLY A 220 -20.90 27.91 -15.87
C GLY A 220 -21.12 27.18 -14.55
N ASP A 221 -21.50 27.93 -13.50
CA ASP A 221 -21.87 27.36 -12.20
C ASP A 221 -23.17 26.53 -12.35
N PRO A 222 -23.14 25.22 -12.07
CA PRO A 222 -24.31 24.35 -12.20
C PRO A 222 -25.52 24.79 -11.37
N LEU A 223 -25.31 25.55 -10.30
CA LEU A 223 -26.38 25.97 -9.38
C LEU A 223 -27.01 27.32 -9.73
N THR A 224 -26.42 28.10 -10.66
CA THR A 224 -26.94 29.40 -11.07
C THR A 224 -27.08 29.49 -12.59
N PRO A 225 -28.01 28.72 -13.18
CA PRO A 225 -28.05 28.62 -14.64
C PRO A 225 -28.51 29.92 -15.30
N GLY A 226 -27.63 30.51 -16.12
CA GLY A 226 -27.94 31.68 -16.94
C GLY A 226 -27.76 33.03 -16.25
N TYR A 227 -27.28 33.08 -15.02
CA TYR A 227 -26.99 34.32 -14.29
C TYR A 227 -25.71 34.23 -13.44
N PRO A 228 -25.10 35.37 -13.06
CA PRO A 228 -23.88 35.36 -12.28
C PRO A 228 -24.07 34.78 -10.87
N ALA A 229 -23.11 33.96 -10.42
CA ALA A 229 -23.09 33.36 -9.08
C ALA A 229 -22.62 34.37 -8.02
N THR A 230 -23.41 35.41 -7.75
CA THR A 230 -23.16 36.36 -6.66
C THR A 230 -23.56 35.77 -5.30
N GLU A 231 -23.19 36.44 -4.20
CA GLU A 231 -23.52 35.98 -2.84
C GLU A 231 -25.03 35.78 -2.65
N ASN A 232 -25.83 36.77 -3.08
CA ASN A 232 -27.29 36.78 -3.01
C ASN A 232 -27.99 36.10 -4.19
N ALA A 233 -27.26 35.40 -5.06
CA ALA A 233 -27.87 34.70 -6.19
C ALA A 233 -28.77 33.56 -5.70
N THR A 234 -29.96 33.46 -6.30
CA THR A 234 -30.82 32.29 -6.12
C THR A 234 -30.09 31.06 -6.64
N ARG A 235 -30.07 29.96 -5.87
CA ARG A 235 -29.42 28.71 -6.27
C ARG A 235 -30.46 27.63 -6.39
N ILE A 236 -30.38 26.85 -7.47
CA ILE A 236 -31.20 25.63 -7.58
C ILE A 236 -30.67 24.55 -6.64
N ASN A 237 -31.51 23.56 -6.33
CA ASN A 237 -31.04 22.39 -5.58
C ASN A 237 -30.04 21.60 -6.44
N ILE A 238 -29.10 20.94 -5.77
CA ILE A 238 -28.05 20.17 -6.44
C ILE A 238 -28.61 19.02 -7.28
N ASP A 239 -29.72 18.41 -6.84
CA ASP A 239 -30.36 17.29 -7.54
C ASP A 239 -31.05 17.71 -8.85
N ASP A 240 -31.43 18.99 -8.93
CA ASP A 240 -32.08 19.59 -10.11
C ASP A 240 -31.04 20.13 -11.12
N ALA A 241 -29.75 20.10 -10.78
CA ALA A 241 -28.69 20.65 -11.60
C ALA A 241 -28.40 19.77 -12.82
N LEU A 242 -28.91 20.18 -13.99
CA LEU A 242 -28.71 19.50 -15.28
C LEU A 242 -27.24 19.33 -15.68
N GLY A 243 -26.35 20.18 -15.17
CA GLY A 243 -24.92 20.17 -15.48
C GLY A 243 -24.10 19.17 -14.65
N LEU A 244 -24.69 18.53 -13.64
CA LEU A 244 -23.97 17.63 -12.74
C LEU A 244 -24.20 16.15 -13.08
N PRO A 245 -23.14 15.32 -13.07
CA PRO A 245 -23.30 13.87 -13.17
C PRO A 245 -23.99 13.29 -11.93
N LYS A 246 -24.85 12.29 -12.15
CA LYS A 246 -25.54 11.58 -11.06
C LYS A 246 -24.82 10.30 -10.64
N ILE A 247 -23.90 9.82 -11.47
CA ILE A 247 -23.09 8.65 -11.19
C ILE A 247 -21.67 9.05 -10.71
N PRO A 248 -21.08 8.31 -9.76
CA PRO A 248 -19.70 8.53 -9.36
C PRO A 248 -18.74 8.27 -10.53
N SER A 249 -17.68 9.06 -10.61
CA SER A 249 -16.60 8.83 -11.57
C SER A 249 -15.22 9.00 -10.94
N LEU A 250 -14.27 8.17 -11.36
CA LEU A 250 -12.90 8.21 -10.84
C LEU A 250 -11.88 8.09 -11.99
N PRO A 251 -10.94 9.03 -12.10
CA PRO A 251 -9.82 8.86 -13.01
C PRO A 251 -8.80 7.87 -12.44
N LEU A 252 -8.28 6.98 -13.27
CA LEU A 252 -7.30 5.97 -12.91
C LEU A 252 -5.86 6.42 -13.24
N LEU A 253 -4.90 5.80 -12.56
CA LEU A 253 -3.46 5.95 -12.82
C LEU A 253 -3.12 5.56 -14.26
N GLY A 254 -2.05 6.17 -14.78
CA GLY A 254 -1.45 5.79 -16.05
C GLY A 254 -1.06 4.32 -16.07
N TRP A 255 -1.16 3.73 -17.26
CA TRP A 255 -0.98 2.32 -17.60
C TRP A 255 -0.24 1.40 -16.62
N TRP A 256 -0.84 0.23 -16.42
CA TRP A 256 -0.23 -0.93 -15.79
C TRP A 256 0.93 -1.42 -16.69
N SER A 257 2.13 -1.52 -16.14
CA SER A 257 3.27 -2.25 -16.73
C SER A 257 3.65 -3.42 -15.86
#